data_AF-A0A9D6LHH8-F1
#
_entry.id   AF-A0A9D6LHH8-F1
#
_cell.length_a   1.000
_cell.length_b   1.000
_cell.length_c   1.000
_cell.angle_alpha   90.00
_cell.angle_beta   90.00
_cell.angle_gamma   90.00
#
_symmetry.space_group_name_H-M   'P 1'
#
loop_
_entity.id
_entity.type
_entity.pdbx_description
1 polymer ?
#
loop_
_entity_poly.entity_id
_entity_poly.type
_entity_poly.pdbx_seq_one_letter_code
_entity_poly.pdbx_strand_id
1 'polypeptide(L)' 'MSAKPDPKKILDEAMQLEPNARAFVAETLLESLDLDQDFVISQEWLEEIRRRCAEIDSGKATLLDNAMVINELRGKYTR' A
#
# COMPACT_ATOMS: atom_id res chain seq x y z
N MET A 1 33.89 10.83 0.15
CA MET A 1 32.63 10.19 -0.29
C MET A 1 32.19 9.30 0.87
N SER A 2 31.11 9.63 1.58
CA SER A 2 30.63 8.75 2.66
C SER A 2 30.19 7.42 2.09
N ALA A 3 30.67 6.32 2.69
CA ALA A 3 30.19 4.99 2.37
C ALA A 3 28.68 4.92 2.63
N LYS A 4 27.94 4.25 1.74
CA LYS A 4 26.52 4.00 1.96
C LYS A 4 26.35 3.18 3.26
N PRO A 5 25.29 3.39 4.04
CA PRO A 5 25.02 2.58 5.21
C PRO A 5 24.85 1.11 4.82
N ASP A 6 25.29 0.18 5.69
CA ASP A 6 25.05 -1.25 5.52
C ASP A 6 23.57 -1.58 5.81
N PRO A 7 22.79 -2.12 4.85
CA PRO A 7 21.39 -2.48 5.06
C PRO A 7 21.17 -3.44 6.23
N LYS A 8 22.12 -4.35 6.49
CA LYS A 8 21.99 -5.30 7.60
C LYS A 8 22.02 -4.58 8.94
N LYS A 9 22.90 -3.59 9.10
CA LYS A 9 23.00 -2.78 10.30
C LYS A 9 21.70 -1.98 10.55
N ILE A 10 21.13 -1.39 9.50
CA ILE A 10 19.84 -0.66 9.60
C ILE A 10 18.73 -1.59 10.08
N LEU A 11 18.67 -2.81 9.51
CA LEU A 11 17.66 -3.79 9.89
C LEU A 11 17.84 -4.25 11.35
N ASP A 12 19.07 -4.57 11.75
CA ASP A 12 19.38 -5.01 13.10
C ASP A 12 18.98 -3.94 14.14
N GLU A 13 19.26 -2.66 13.86
CA GLU A 13 18.86 -1.53 14.72
C GLU A 13 17.34 -1.32 14.74
N ALA A 14 16.67 -1.37 13.59
CA ALA A 14 15.21 -1.21 13.50
C ALA A 14 14.45 -2.33 14.24
N MET A 15 15.01 -3.55 14.28
CA MET A 15 14.43 -4.67 15.01
C MET A 15 14.49 -4.50 16.53
N GLN A 16 15.38 -3.65 17.07
CA GLN A 16 15.43 -3.33 18.50
C GLN A 16 14.41 -2.27 18.95
N LEU A 17 13.73 -1.61 18.01
CA LEU A 17 12.74 -0.58 18.33
C LEU A 17 11.45 -1.18 18.93
N GLU A 18 10.72 -0.39 19.70
CA GLU A 18 9.35 -0.73 20.08
C GLU A 18 8.44 -0.83 18.84
N PRO A 19 7.35 -1.64 18.87
CA PRO A 19 6.51 -1.89 17.71
C PRO A 19 6.08 -0.65 16.93
N ASN A 20 5.65 0.41 17.62
CA ASN A 20 5.20 1.65 16.99
C ASN A 20 6.34 2.41 16.30
N ALA A 21 7.53 2.45 16.91
CA ALA A 21 8.69 3.12 16.33
C ALA A 21 9.22 2.34 15.11
N ARG A 22 9.19 1.00 15.16
CA ARG A 22 9.52 0.16 14.00
C ARG A 22 8.50 0.34 12.87
N ALA A 23 7.21 0.43 13.19
CA ALA A 23 6.16 0.68 12.20
C ALA A 23 6.37 2.03 11.48
N PHE A 24 6.70 3.08 12.22
CA PHE A 24 7.04 4.38 11.66
C PHE A 24 8.23 4.32 10.69
N VAL A 25 9.32 3.64 11.06
CA VAL A 25 10.48 3.44 10.17
C VAL A 25 10.08 2.70 8.89
N ALA A 26 9.25 1.66 9.00
CA ALA A 26 8.77 0.91 7.84
C ALA A 26 7.91 1.77 6.91
N GLU A 27 6.98 2.55 7.47
CA GLU A 27 6.13 3.49 6.73
C GLU A 27 6.97 4.51 5.97
N THR A 28 7.90 5.21 6.64
CA THR A 28 8.78 6.20 5.99
C THR A 28 9.63 5.58 4.87
N LEU A 29 10.13 4.36 5.05
CA LEU A 29 10.89 3.68 4.01
C LEU A 29 10.00 3.33 2.81
N LEU A 30 8.76 2.88 3.04
CA LEU A 30 7.81 2.60 1.96
C LEU A 30 7.44 3.87 1.20
N GLU A 31 7.13 4.96 1.90
CA GLU A 31 6.87 6.28 1.29
C GLU A 31 8.06 6.76 0.45
N SER A 32 9.30 6.49 0.88
CA SER A 32 10.49 6.85 0.10
C SER A 32 10.63 6.06 -1.22
N LEU A 33 9.96 4.90 -1.32
CA LEU A 33 9.92 4.07 -2.52
C LEU A 33 8.74 4.40 -3.43
N ASP A 34 7.70 5.06 -2.89
CA ASP A 34 6.65 5.69 -3.68
C ASP A 34 7.27 6.86 -4.44
N LEU A 35 7.87 6.50 -5.57
CA LEU A 35 8.31 7.45 -6.55
C LEU A 35 7.03 8.07 -7.14
N ASP A 36 6.82 9.37 -6.87
CA ASP A 36 5.89 10.25 -7.61
C ASP A 36 6.32 10.39 -9.10
N GLN A 37 6.79 9.32 -9.71
CA GLN A 37 7.02 9.26 -11.14
C GLN A 37 5.70 8.86 -11.76
N ASP A 38 5.11 9.79 -12.50
CA ASP A 38 4.05 9.50 -13.45
C ASP A 38 4.48 8.32 -14.31
N PHE A 39 3.93 7.15 -14.03
CA PHE A 39 4.12 5.98 -14.86
C PHE A 39 3.04 5.99 -15.93
N VAL A 40 3.43 5.62 -17.15
CA VAL A 40 2.48 5.53 -18.26
C VAL A 40 1.55 4.37 -17.99
N ILE A 41 0.29 4.66 -17.67
CA ILE A 41 -0.79 3.68 -17.63
C ILE A 41 -1.12 3.29 -19.06
N SER A 42 -1.24 1.98 -19.33
CA SER A 42 -1.63 1.52 -20.67
C SER A 42 -3.05 1.99 -21.02
N GLN A 43 -3.36 2.13 -22.31
CA GLN A 43 -4.69 2.60 -22.73
C GLN A 43 -5.79 1.66 -22.25
N GLU A 44 -5.54 0.35 -22.27
CA GLU A 44 -6.47 -0.68 -21.81
C GLU A 44 -6.81 -0.50 -20.32
N TRP A 45 -5.81 -0.17 -19.50
CA TRP A 45 -6.03 0.13 -18.09
C TRP A 45 -6.75 1.45 -17.86
N LEU A 46 -6.46 2.49 -18.65
CA LEU A 46 -7.19 3.75 -18.59
C LEU A 46 -8.68 3.58 -18.95
N GLU A 47 -8.98 2.79 -19.98
CA GLU A 47 -10.34 2.46 -20.37
C GLU A 47 -11.07 1.69 -19.28
N GLU A 48 -10.44 0.69 -18.68
CA GLU A 48 -11.04 -0.10 -17.59
C GLU A 48 -11.31 0.75 -16.35
N ILE A 49 -10.38 1.64 -15.96
CA ILE A 49 -10.58 2.57 -14.84
C ILE A 49 -11.80 3.45 -15.10
N ARG A 50 -11.87 4.11 -16.26
CA ARG A 50 -13.01 4.97 -16.63
C ARG A 50 -14.32 4.20 -16.65
N ARG A 51 -14.31 2.98 -17.20
CA ARG A 51 -15.50 2.10 -17.22
C ARG A 51 -15.96 1.79 -15.81
N ARG A 52 -15.07 1.38 -14.90
CA ARG A 52 -15.43 1.06 -13.52
C ARG A 52 -15.95 2.25 -12.74
N CYS A 53 -15.33 3.42 -12.89
CA CYS A 53 -15.84 4.65 -12.28
C CYS A 53 -17.27 4.93 -12.74
N ALA A 54 -17.53 4.87 -14.05
CA ALA A 54 -18.88 5.09 -14.59
C ALA A 54 -19.90 4.05 -14.08
N GLU A 55 -19.51 2.77 -13.93
CA GLU A 55 -20.41 1.75 -13.37
C GLU A 55 -20.72 1.98 -11.89
N ILE A 56 -19.76 2.48 -11.11
CA ILE A 56 -19.96 2.86 -9.71
C ILE A 56 -20.87 4.09 -9.63
N ASP A 57 -20.56 5.16 -10.37
CA ASP A 57 -21.30 6.42 -10.35
C ASP A 57 -22.75 6.26 -10.82
N SER A 58 -22.99 5.37 -11.78
CA SER A 58 -24.34 5.04 -12.26
C SER A 58 -25.10 4.05 -11.36
N GLY A 59 -24.45 3.50 -10.33
CA GLY A 59 -25.04 2.46 -9.47
C GLY A 59 -25.21 1.10 -10.14
N LYS A 60 -24.61 0.89 -11.32
CA LYS A 60 -24.61 -0.40 -12.01
C LYS A 60 -23.71 -1.43 -11.30
N ALA A 61 -22.63 -0.97 -10.68
CA ALA A 61 -21.73 -1.83 -9.92
C ALA A 61 -22.33 -2.20 -8.56
N THR A 62 -22.35 -3.49 -8.23
CA THR A 62 -22.66 -3.96 -6.87
C THR A 62 -21.44 -3.72 -5.98
N LEU A 63 -21.53 -2.74 -5.10
CA LEU A 63 -20.49 -2.47 -4.10
C LEU A 63 -20.64 -3.39 -2.90
N LEU A 64 -19.51 -3.69 -2.25
CA LEU A 64 -19.49 -4.41 -0.98
C LEU A 64 -19.40 -3.40 0.17
N ASP A 65 -20.08 -3.70 1.27
CA ASP A 65 -19.98 -2.89 2.47
C ASP A 65 -18.57 -2.99 3.07
N ASN A 66 -17.99 -1.84 3.44
CA ASN A 66 -16.63 -1.78 3.97
C ASN A 66 -16.48 -2.55 5.29
N ALA A 67 -17.44 -2.46 6.20
CA ALA A 67 -17.35 -3.13 7.49
C ALA A 67 -17.39 -4.66 7.31
N MET A 68 -18.25 -5.14 6.40
CA MET A 68 -18.28 -6.55 6.01
C MET A 68 -16.93 -7.02 5.48
N VAL A 69 -16.35 -6.34 4.48
CA VAL A 69 -15.08 -6.74 3.86
C VAL A 69 -13.93 -6.75 4.87
N ILE A 70 -13.82 -5.71 5.70
CA ILE A 70 -12.75 -5.62 6.70
C ILE A 70 -12.88 -6.71 7.76
N ASN A 71 -14.12 -7.03 8.19
CA ASN A 71 -14.35 -8.11 9.15
C ASN A 71 -13.98 -9.48 8.58
N GLU A 72 -14.33 -9.76 7.32
CA GLU A 72 -13.94 -11.01 6.64
C GLU A 72 -12.42 -11.13 6.52
N LEU A 73 -11.72 -10.06 6.12
CA LEU A 73 -10.26 -10.05 6.02
C LEU A 73 -9.58 -10.31 7.36
N ARG A 74 -10.03 -9.66 8.45
CA ARG A 74 -9.51 -9.91 9.79
C ARG A 74 -9.73 -11.37 10.21
N GLY A 75 -10.93 -11.91 9.99
CA GLY A 75 -11.22 -13.32 10.29
C GLY A 75 -10.29 -14.30 9.57
N LYS A 76 -9.85 -13.95 8.35
CA LYS A 76 -8.98 -14.79 7.52
C LYS A 76 -7.49 -14.69 7.87
N TYR A 77 -7.01 -13.51 8.26
CA TYR A 77 -5.56 -13.23 8.40
C TYR A 77 -5.10 -12.90 9.82
N THR A 78 -6.00 -12.76 10.81
CA THR A 78 -5.63 -12.55 12.22
C THR A 78 -5.40 -13.89 12.95
N ARG A 79 -4.56 -14.77 12.38
CA ARG A 79 -4.14 -16.03 13.02
C ARG A 79 -2.63 -16.07 13.19
#